data_AF-A0AAV1LXM5-F1
#
_entry.id   AF-A0AAV1LXM5-F1
#
_cell.length_a   1.000
_cell.length_b   1.000
_cell.length_c   1.000
_cell.angle_alpha   90.00
_cell.angle_beta   90.00
_cell.angle_gamma   90.00
#
_symmetry.space_group_name_H-M   'P 1'
#
loop_
_entity.id
_entity.type
_entity.pdbx_description
1 polymer ?
#
loop_
_entity_poly.entity_id
_entity_poly.type
_entity_poly.pdbx_seq_one_letter_code
_entity_poly.pdbx_strand_id
1 'polypeptide(L)'
;MAIGDEFFSNAPADTQDFTNMKQLMRELCFNFITTGKPVPKGSDLPMWPPTDANGGPHMSLDNTMKLRGPLIQQRILFWDAIYEKYYAMPTAPPPPKPGNETEL
;
A
#
# COMPACT_ATOMS: atom_id res chain seq x y z
N MET A 1 1.97 -8.29 25.17
CA MET A 1 1.06 -7.19 24.77
C MET A 1 1.31 -6.94 23.29
N ALA A 2 0.48 -7.51 22.42
CA ALA A 2 0.67 -7.41 20.98
C ALA A 2 -0.04 -6.14 20.49
N ILE A 3 0.72 -5.24 19.86
CA ILE A 3 0.31 -3.92 19.36
C ILE A 3 -0.62 -4.06 18.11
N GLY A 4 -1.22 -5.23 17.91
CA GLY A 4 -2.07 -5.57 16.76
C GLY A 4 -3.56 -5.74 17.09
N ASP A 5 -3.92 -5.94 18.37
CA ASP A 5 -5.32 -6.22 18.74
C ASP A 5 -6.17 -4.94 18.86
N GLU A 6 -5.55 -3.78 19.06
CA GLU A 6 -6.26 -2.49 19.22
C GLU A 6 -6.63 -1.81 17.90
N PHE A 7 -6.05 -2.22 16.76
CA PHE A 7 -6.37 -1.62 15.46
C PHE A 7 -7.70 -2.13 14.90
N PHE A 8 -8.14 -3.32 15.33
CA PHE A 8 -9.38 -3.96 14.89
C PHE A 8 -10.52 -3.86 15.92
N SER A 9 -10.28 -3.33 17.12
CA SER A 9 -11.21 -3.36 18.25
C SER A 9 -12.41 -2.40 18.12
N ASN A 10 -12.38 -1.45 17.18
CA ASN A 10 -13.45 -0.46 16.97
C ASN A 10 -14.23 -0.63 15.66
N ALA A 11 -14.00 -1.70 14.89
CA ALA A 11 -14.92 -2.08 13.82
C ALA A 11 -16.15 -2.75 14.43
N PRO A 12 -17.39 -2.54 13.93
CA PRO A 12 -18.53 -3.32 14.37
C PRO A 12 -18.23 -4.81 14.11
N ALA A 13 -17.83 -5.51 15.17
CA ALA A 13 -17.19 -6.82 15.09
C ALA A 13 -18.14 -7.93 14.62
N ASP A 14 -19.44 -7.63 14.51
CA ASP A 14 -20.52 -8.62 14.45
C ASP A 14 -21.41 -8.52 13.21
N THR A 15 -20.97 -7.87 12.12
CA THR A 15 -21.69 -8.02 10.85
C THR A 15 -21.22 -9.29 10.12
N GLN A 16 -22.16 -10.04 9.57
CA GLN A 16 -21.86 -11.20 8.71
C GLN A 16 -20.92 -10.80 7.57
N ASP A 17 -21.12 -9.61 7.00
CA ASP A 17 -20.28 -9.04 5.94
C ASP A 17 -18.82 -8.88 6.37
N PHE A 18 -18.55 -8.39 7.59
CA PHE A 18 -17.19 -8.25 8.10
C PHE A 18 -16.52 -9.61 8.30
N THR A 19 -17.25 -10.60 8.80
CA THR A 19 -16.73 -11.97 8.96
C THR A 19 -16.44 -12.62 7.62
N ASN A 20 -17.33 -12.48 6.64
CA ASN A 20 -17.14 -12.97 5.28
C ASN A 20 -15.92 -12.30 4.62
N MET A 21 -15.76 -10.98 4.78
CA MET A 21 -14.61 -10.24 4.25
C MET A 21 -13.29 -10.70 4.88
N LYS A 22 -13.24 -10.94 6.19
CA LYS A 22 -12.04 -11.51 6.85
C LYS A 22 -11.66 -12.87 6.27
N GLN A 23 -12.65 -13.75 6.06
CA GLN A 23 -12.40 -15.08 5.49
C GLN A 23 -11.87 -14.97 4.05
N LEU A 24 -12.52 -14.17 3.22
CA LEU A 24 -12.12 -13.89 1.84
C LEU A 24 -10.70 -13.34 1.76
N MET A 25 -10.36 -12.35 2.59
CA MET A 25 -9.01 -11.78 2.62
C MET A 25 -7.93 -12.80 3.00
N ARG A 26 -8.21 -13.68 3.96
CA ARG A 26 -7.29 -14.77 4.32
C ARG A 26 -7.07 -15.74 3.18
N GLU A 27 -8.13 -16.12 2.48
CA GLU A 27 -8.06 -17.03 1.33
C GLU A 27 -7.27 -16.41 0.17
N LEU A 28 -7.56 -15.15 -0.19
CA LEU A 28 -6.83 -14.41 -1.23
C LEU A 28 -5.33 -14.34 -0.92
N CYS A 29 -4.97 -13.98 0.32
CA CYS A 29 -3.59 -13.93 0.78
C CYS A 29 -2.92 -15.33 0.75
N PHE A 30 -3.62 -16.36 1.23
CA PHE A 30 -3.11 -17.73 1.24
C PHE A 30 -2.83 -18.24 -0.18
N ASN A 31 -3.77 -18.03 -1.11
CA ASN A 31 -3.61 -18.42 -2.51
C ASN A 31 -2.47 -17.66 -3.18
N PHE A 32 -2.30 -16.37 -2.88
CA PHE A 32 -1.18 -15.59 -3.38
C PHE A 32 0.17 -16.13 -2.88
N ILE A 33 0.29 -16.41 -1.58
CA ILE A 33 1.54 -16.94 -0.98
C ILE A 33 1.90 -18.30 -1.58
N THR A 34 0.91 -19.17 -1.81
CA THR A 34 1.13 -20.56 -2.23
C THR A 34 1.26 -20.73 -3.73
N THR A 35 0.56 -19.93 -4.53
CA THR A 35 0.46 -20.12 -6.00
C THR A 35 0.85 -18.91 -6.82
N GLY A 36 1.09 -17.76 -6.18
CA GLY A 36 1.30 -16.47 -6.84
C GLY A 36 0.02 -15.86 -7.45
N LYS A 37 -1.14 -16.50 -7.30
CA LYS A 37 -2.42 -16.03 -7.85
C LYS A 37 -3.46 -15.94 -6.74
N PRO A 38 -3.92 -14.74 -6.35
CA PRO A 38 -4.87 -14.59 -5.25
C PRO A 38 -6.24 -15.19 -5.59
N VAL A 39 -6.65 -15.09 -6.86
CA VAL A 39 -7.89 -15.68 -7.37
C VAL A 39 -7.56 -16.89 -8.26
N PRO A 40 -7.85 -18.13 -7.82
CA PRO A 40 -7.61 -19.33 -8.62
C PRO A 40 -8.58 -19.43 -9.81
N LYS A 41 -8.19 -20.19 -10.85
CA LYS A 41 -9.05 -20.44 -12.01
C LYS A 41 -10.32 -21.18 -11.58
N GLY A 42 -11.48 -20.73 -12.07
CA GLY A 42 -12.77 -21.34 -11.75
C GLY A 42 -13.41 -20.82 -10.46
N SER A 43 -12.81 -19.84 -9.78
CA SER A 43 -13.47 -19.09 -8.72
C SER A 43 -14.60 -18.22 -9.28
N ASP A 44 -15.64 -18.00 -8.48
CA ASP A 44 -16.74 -17.05 -8.79
C ASP A 44 -16.30 -15.58 -8.70
N LEU A 45 -15.10 -15.33 -8.17
CA LEU A 45 -14.54 -13.98 -8.06
C LEU A 45 -14.03 -13.46 -9.41
N PRO A 46 -14.04 -12.14 -9.64
CA PRO A 46 -13.41 -11.56 -10.80
C PRO A 46 -11.93 -11.94 -10.87
N MET A 47 -11.45 -12.23 -12.08
CA MET A 47 -10.03 -12.51 -12.30
C MET A 47 -9.17 -11.35 -11.79
N TRP A 48 -8.12 -11.68 -11.04
CA TRP A 48 -7.18 -10.71 -10.48
C TRP A 48 -5.81 -10.87 -11.15
N PRO A 49 -5.57 -10.23 -12.30
CA PRO A 49 -4.28 -10.26 -12.98
C PRO A 49 -3.24 -9.41 -12.24
N PRO A 50 -1.94 -9.62 -12.52
CA PRO A 50 -0.88 -8.75 -12.02
C PRO A 50 -1.06 -7.30 -12.45
N THR A 51 -0.62 -6.38 -11.60
CA THR A 51 -0.58 -4.95 -11.88
C THR A 51 0.60 -4.61 -12.81
N ASP A 52 0.38 -3.68 -13.72
CA ASP A 52 1.35 -3.14 -14.67
C ASP A 52 2.14 -1.95 -14.07
N ALA A 53 3.02 -1.36 -14.88
CA ALA A 53 3.85 -0.23 -14.46
C ALA A 53 3.07 1.07 -14.19
N ASN A 54 1.82 1.19 -14.64
CA ASN A 54 1.00 2.38 -14.40
C ASN A 54 0.20 2.27 -13.09
N GLY A 55 0.30 1.15 -12.39
CA GLY A 55 -0.41 0.87 -11.14
C GLY A 55 -1.80 0.26 -11.34
N GLY A 56 -2.12 -0.25 -12.53
CA GLY A 56 -3.38 -0.93 -12.85
C GLY A 56 -3.21 -2.32 -13.46
N PRO A 57 -4.26 -3.14 -13.53
CA PRO A 57 -5.49 -3.00 -12.78
C PRO A 57 -5.27 -3.27 -11.28
N HIS A 58 -6.15 -2.72 -10.45
CA HIS A 58 -6.23 -3.08 -9.03
C HIS A 58 -7.57 -3.74 -8.71
N MET A 59 -7.59 -4.58 -7.69
CA MET A 59 -8.83 -5.16 -7.17
C MET A 59 -9.40 -4.25 -6.07
N SER A 60 -10.64 -3.81 -6.26
CA SER A 60 -11.42 -3.17 -5.20
C SER A 60 -11.93 -4.25 -4.25
N LEU A 61 -11.47 -4.21 -3.00
CA LEU A 61 -11.88 -5.12 -1.93
C LEU A 61 -12.99 -4.45 -1.11
N ASP A 62 -14.23 -4.77 -1.44
CA ASP A 62 -15.46 -4.24 -0.85
C ASP A 62 -16.51 -5.36 -0.85
N ASN A 63 -17.73 -5.13 -0.36
CA ASN A 63 -18.84 -6.09 -0.37
C ASN A 63 -19.04 -6.77 -1.74
N THR A 64 -18.70 -6.09 -2.83
CA THR A 64 -18.56 -6.68 -4.15
C THR A 64 -17.17 -6.40 -4.71
N MET A 65 -16.39 -7.45 -4.92
CA MET A 65 -15.08 -7.34 -5.57
C MET A 65 -15.23 -6.89 -7.02
N LYS A 66 -14.40 -5.93 -7.43
CA LYS A 66 -14.39 -5.39 -8.80
C LYS A 66 -12.98 -5.09 -9.23
N LEU A 67 -12.60 -5.55 -10.42
CA LEU A 67 -11.37 -5.12 -11.07
C LEU A 67 -11.55 -3.70 -11.59
N ARG A 68 -10.66 -2.80 -11.21
CA ARG A 68 -10.65 -1.38 -11.61
C ARG A 68 -9.33 -1.06 -12.29
N GLY A 69 -9.28 0.10 -12.95
CA GLY A 69 -8.08 0.61 -13.61
C GLY A 69 -6.97 1.00 -12.62
N PRO A 70 -6.05 1.88 -13.02
CA PRO A 70 -4.92 2.27 -12.18
C PRO A 70 -5.36 2.98 -10.89
N LEU A 71 -4.80 2.59 -9.74
CA LEU A 71 -5.19 3.16 -8.44
C LEU A 71 -4.63 4.59 -8.29
N ILE A 72 -5.52 5.58 -8.12
CA ILE A 72 -5.18 7.00 -7.84
C ILE A 72 -4.06 7.60 -8.70
N GLN A 73 -3.97 7.19 -9.97
CA GLN A 73 -2.83 7.45 -10.86
C GLN A 73 -2.38 8.91 -10.91
N GLN A 74 -3.31 9.86 -11.02
CA GLN A 74 -2.98 11.28 -11.06
C GLN A 74 -2.22 11.75 -9.82
N ARG A 75 -2.54 11.20 -8.65
CA ARG A 75 -1.87 11.54 -7.39
C ARG A 75 -0.48 10.92 -7.29
N ILE A 76 -0.32 9.70 -7.80
CA ILE A 76 0.98 9.03 -7.88
C ILE A 76 1.91 9.84 -8.78
N LEU A 77 1.47 10.13 -10.01
CA LEU A 77 2.26 10.92 -10.97
C LEU A 77 2.60 12.32 -10.46
N PHE A 78 1.68 12.96 -9.73
CA PHE A 78 1.93 14.25 -9.10
C PHE A 78 3.08 14.17 -8.07
N TRP A 79 3.07 13.17 -7.20
CA TRP A 79 4.13 13.00 -6.19
C TRP A 79 5.44 12.53 -6.80
N ASP A 80 5.41 11.62 -7.78
CA ASP A 80 6.60 11.19 -8.51
C ASP A 80 7.32 12.38 -9.13
N ALA A 81 6.58 13.29 -9.78
CA ALA A 81 7.14 14.51 -10.35
C ALA A 81 7.77 15.46 -9.31
N ILE A 82 7.21 15.52 -8.09
CA ILE A 82 7.79 16.32 -6.98
C ILE A 82 9.07 15.65 -6.48
N TYR A 83 9.04 14.35 -6.22
CA TYR A 83 10.18 13.61 -5.70
C TYR A 83 11.33 13.63 -6.69
N GLU A 84 11.09 13.31 -7.96
CA GLU A 84 12.10 13.32 -9.01
C GLU A 84 12.77 14.70 -9.15
N LYS A 85 12.00 15.78 -8.97
CA LYS A 85 12.51 17.15 -9.14
C LYS A 85 13.20 17.73 -7.92
N TYR A 86 12.71 17.45 -6.71
CA TYR A 86 13.11 18.17 -5.50
C TYR A 86 13.75 17.30 -4.43
N TYR A 87 13.61 15.98 -4.50
CA TYR A 87 14.25 15.10 -3.54
C TYR A 87 15.74 14.94 -3.87
N ALA A 88 16.60 15.36 -2.97
CA ALA A 88 18.04 15.12 -3.03
C ALA A 88 18.45 14.25 -1.85
N MET A 89 19.47 13.42 -2.05
CA MET A 89 20.06 12.66 -0.95
C MET A 89 20.53 13.64 0.14
N PRO A 90 20.21 13.40 1.42
CA PRO A 90 20.66 14.24 2.51
C PRO A 90 22.18 14.40 2.46
N THR A 91 22.65 15.63 2.31
CA THR A 91 24.08 15.93 2.36
C THR A 91 24.43 16.35 3.79
N ALA A 92 25.57 15.89 4.30
CA ALA A 92 26.06 16.34 5.59
C ALA A 92 26.15 17.88 5.61
N PRO A 93 25.80 18.53 6.73
CA PRO A 93 25.97 19.97 6.82
C PRO A 93 27.44 20.34 6.57
N PRO A 94 27.72 21.47 5.90
CA PRO A 94 29.08 21.90 5.69
C PRO A 94 29.79 22.11 7.04
N PRO A 95 31.11 21.83 7.14
CA PRO A 95 31.85 22.05 8.36
C PRO A 95 31.75 23.52 8.80
N PRO A 96 31.75 23.80 10.11
CA PRO A 96 31.74 25.17 10.61
C PRO A 96 32.93 25.95 10.03
N LYS A 97 32.69 27.19 9.59
CA LYS A 97 33.76 28.08 9.15
C LYS A 97 34.73 28.28 10.32
N PRO A 98 36.06 28.22 10.11
CA PRO A 98 37.01 28.60 11.15
C PRO A 98 36.68 30.04 11.58
N GLY A 99 36.31 30.20 12.85
CA GLY A 99 36.05 31.52 13.42
C GLY A 99 37.35 32.30 13.47
N ASN A 100 37.29 33.58 13.11
CA ASN A 100 38.40 34.49 13.36
C ASN A 100 38.45 34.71 14.88
N GLU A 101 39.16 33.84 15.59
CA GLU A 101 39.65 34.13 16.95
C GLU A 101 40.69 35.24 16.83
N THR A 102 40.24 36.48 16.66
CA THR A 102 41.00 37.62 17.16
C THR A 102 40.68 37.72 18.65
N GLU A 103 41.54 37.10 19.44
CA GLU A 103 41.95 37.59 20.77
C GLU A 103 41.93 39.12 20.80
N LEU A 104 41.25 39.69 21.79
CA LEU A 104 41.72 40.77 22.68
C LEU A 104 40.69 41.04 23.78
#